data_AF-A0A7C3C774-F1
#
_entry.id   AF-A0A7C3C774-F1
#
_cell.length_a   1.000
_cell.length_b   1.000
_cell.length_c   1.000
_cell.angle_alpha   90.00
_cell.angle_beta   90.00
_cell.angle_gamma   90.00
#
_symmetry.space_group_name_H-M   'P 1'
#
loop_
_entity.id
_entity.type
_entity.pdbx_description
1 polymer ?
#
loop_
_entity_poly.entity_id
_entity_poly.type
_entity_poly.pdbx_seq_one_letter_code
_entity_poly.pdbx_strand_id
1 'polypeptide(L)' 'MGMALDEPDDDETPVTVNGIGVLVSEPVQPYVNGTVIDYVREAHGEGFILKGRKNSC' A
#
# COMPACT_ATOMS: atom_id res chain seq x y z
N MET A 1 -0.51 9.08 -6.83
CA MET A 1 -0.92 7.83 -6.15
C MET A 1 -1.57 8.24 -4.85
N GLY A 2 -2.81 7.83 -4.62
CA GLY A 2 -3.57 8.12 -3.40
C GLY A 2 -4.21 6.84 -2.89
N MET A 3 -4.53 6.77 -1.60
CA MET A 3 -5.24 5.65 -1.00
C MET A 3 -6.64 6.09 -0.62
N ALA A 4 -7.62 5.20 -0.80
CA ALA A 4 -8.99 5.39 -0.40
C ALA A 4 -9.48 4.15 0.35
N LEU A 5 -10.52 4.32 1.16
CA LEU A 5 -11.26 3.20 1.75
C LEU A 5 -12.34 2.81 0.75
N ASP A 6 -12.32 1.56 0.28
CA ASP A 6 -13.25 1.04 -0.71
C ASP A 6 -13.65 -0.40 -0.41
N GLU A 7 -14.79 -0.82 -0.97
CA GLU A 7 -15.22 -2.22 -0.95
C GLU A 7 -14.67 -2.93 -2.20
N PRO A 8 -14.25 -4.21 -2.10
CA PRO A 8 -13.82 -4.96 -3.27
C PRO A 8 -14.98 -5.16 -4.25
N ASP A 9 -14.75 -4.87 -5.52
CA ASP A 9 -15.63 -5.30 -6.60
C ASP A 9 -15.52 -6.83 -6.83
N ASP A 10 -16.51 -7.43 -7.49
CA ASP A 10 -16.63 -8.89 -7.69
C ASP A 10 -15.38 -9.53 -8.35
N ASP A 11 -14.62 -8.74 -9.12
CA ASP A 11 -13.44 -9.18 -9.88
C ASP A 11 -12.11 -8.82 -9.18
N GLU A 12 -12.14 -8.13 -8.05
CA GLU A 12 -10.93 -7.71 -7.33
C GLU A 12 -10.56 -8.71 -6.23
N THR A 13 -9.30 -9.17 -6.24
CA THR A 13 -8.79 -10.05 -5.19
C THR A 13 -8.02 -9.23 -4.15
N PRO A 14 -8.57 -9.02 -2.93
CA PRO A 14 -7.86 -8.28 -1.89
C PRO A 14 -6.63 -9.06 -1.42
N VAL A 15 -5.54 -8.33 -1.18
CA VAL A 15 -4.36 -8.86 -0.51
C VAL A 15 -4.46 -8.55 0.98
N THR A 16 -4.46 -9.58 1.82
CA THR A 16 -4.54 -9.41 3.27
C THR A 16 -3.17 -9.06 3.85
N VAL A 17 -3.05 -7.87 4.44
CA VAL A 17 -1.85 -7.40 5.15
C VAL A 17 -2.22 -7.05 6.59
N ASN A 18 -1.64 -7.75 7.56
CA ASN A 18 -1.95 -7.56 9.00
C ASN A 18 -3.45 -7.62 9.34
N GLY A 19 -4.23 -8.43 8.60
CA GLY A 19 -5.68 -8.53 8.76
C GLY A 19 -6.49 -7.44 8.06
N ILE A 20 -5.83 -6.52 7.35
CA ILE A 20 -6.46 -5.47 6.54
C ILE A 20 -6.47 -5.94 5.08
N GLY A 21 -7.65 -5.92 4.45
CA GLY A 21 -7.78 -6.16 3.02
C GLY A 21 -7.29 -4.94 2.24
N VAL A 22 -6.29 -5.12 1.39
CA VAL A 22 -5.74 -4.06 0.54
C VAL A 22 -6.05 -4.40 -0.91
N LEU A 23 -6.72 -3.47 -1.60
CA LEU A 23 -7.01 -3.56 -3.02
C LEU A 23 -5.93 -2.81 -3.80
N VAL A 24 -5.44 -3.46 -4.85
CA VAL A 24 -4.39 -2.91 -5.70
C VAL A 24 -4.81 -3.08 -7.15
N SER A 25 -5.14 -1.97 -7.80
CA SER A 25 -5.49 -1.98 -9.22
C SER A 25 -4.33 -2.52 -10.07
N GLU A 26 -4.65 -3.33 -11.08
CA GLU A 26 -3.64 -3.96 -11.95
C GLU A 26 -2.57 -3.01 -12.51
N PRO A 27 -2.88 -1.77 -12.95
CA PRO A 27 -1.88 -0.86 -13.50
C PRO A 27 -0.80 -0.43 -12.49
N VAL A 28 -1.12 -0.46 -11.19
CA VAL A 28 -0.20 -0.05 -10.11
C VAL A 28 0.53 -1.22 -9.46
N GLN A 29 0.10 -2.47 -9.69
CA GLN A 29 0.73 -3.66 -9.14
C GLN A 29 2.26 -3.71 -9.33
N PRO A 30 2.84 -3.40 -10.51
CA PRO A 30 4.29 -3.47 -10.71
C PRO A 30 5.08 -2.51 -9.81
N TYR A 31 4.48 -1.40 -9.39
CA TYR A 31 5.13 -0.36 -8.59
C TYR A 31 5.02 -0.61 -7.09
N VAL A 32 4.01 -1.36 -6.66
CA VAL A 32 3.76 -1.64 -5.24
C VAL A 32 4.17 -3.06 -4.83
N ASN A 33 4.44 -3.94 -5.80
CA ASN A 33 4.88 -5.30 -5.51
C ASN A 33 6.22 -5.29 -4.75
N GLY A 34 6.25 -5.92 -3.56
CA GLY A 34 7.41 -5.94 -2.68
C GLY A 34 7.69 -4.63 -1.93
N THR A 35 6.72 -3.70 -1.91
CA THR A 35 6.79 -2.49 -1.08
C THR A 35 6.15 -2.72 0.29
N VAL A 36 6.55 -1.93 1.28
CA VAL A 36 5.99 -1.95 2.64
C VAL A 36 5.22 -0.67 2.87
N ILE A 37 3.96 -0.80 3.29
CA ILE A 37 3.15 0.32 3.77
C ILE A 37 3.43 0.50 5.26
N ASP A 38 3.85 1.69 5.65
CA ASP A 38 4.14 2.04 7.05
C ASP A 38 3.42 3.34 7.42
N TYR A 39 3.05 3.50 8.69
CA TYR A 39 2.46 4.74 9.20
C TYR A 39 3.47 5.45 10.08
N VAL A 40 3.85 6.67 9.71
CA VAL A 40 4.80 7.48 10.45
C VAL A 40 4.14 8.72 11.01
N ARG A 41 4.57 9.11 12.21
CA ARG A 41 4.16 10.34 12.86
C ARG A 41 5.41 11.10 13.27
N GLU A 42 5.67 12.21 12.59
CA GLU A 42 6.81 13.08 12.82
C GLU A 42 6.36 14.48 13.21
N ALA A 43 7.30 15.33 13.65
CA ALA A 43 6.99 16.69 14.09
C ALA A 43 6.34 17.56 12.99
N HIS A 44 6.55 17.21 11.71
CA HIS A 44 6.07 17.97 10.55
C HIS A 44 4.80 17.38 9.91
N GLY A 45 4.27 16.27 10.43
CA GLY A 45 3.07 15.64 9.92
C GLY A 45 2.98 14.15 10.22
N GLU A 46 1.83 13.59 9.93
CA GLU A 46 1.58 12.16 10.03
C GLU A 46 0.96 11.64 8.74
N GLY A 47 1.23 10.37 8.43
CA GLY A 47 0.69 9.74 7.24
C GLY A 47 1.34 8.41 6.92
N PHE A 48 0.80 7.79 5.88
CA PHE A 48 1.31 6.54 5.35
C PHE A 48 2.44 6.78 4.34
N ILE A 49 3.46 5.93 4.40
CA ILE A 49 4.58 5.94 3.48
C ILE A 49 4.74 4.56 2.82
N LEU A 50 5.06 4.56 1.53
CA LEU A 50 5.41 3.37 0.77
C LEU A 50 6.93 3.25 0.75
N LYS A 51 7.48 2.29 1.49
CA LYS A 51 8.91 1.98 1.48
C LYS A 51 9.18 0.95 0.39
N GLY A 52 9.89 1.37 -0.66
CA GLY A 52 10.41 0.46 -1.67
C GLY A 52 11.42 -0.53 -1.09
N ARG A 53 11.62 -1.66 -1.77
CA ARG A 53 12.65 -2.63 -1.40
C ARG A 53 14.02 -1.91 -1.41
N LYS A 54 14.72 -1.91 -0.27
CA LYS A 54 16.11 -1.44 -0.19
C LYS A 54 16.96 -2.26 -1.17
N ASN A 55 17.32 -1.69 -2.32
CA ASN A 55 18.64 -1.99 -2.85
C ASN A 55 19.62 -1.40 -1.83
N SER A 56 20.29 -2.28 -1.08
CA SER A 56 21.50 -1.90 -0.37
C SER A 56 22.46 -1.34 -1.42
N CYS A 57 22.78 -0.05 -1.33
CA CYS A 57 24.08 0.42 -1.78
C CYS A 57 25.13 -0.04 -0.76
#